data_AF-A0A958X8Y4-F1
#
_entry.id   AF-A0A958X8Y4-F1
#
_cell.length_a   1.000
_cell.length_b   1.000
_cell.length_c   1.000
_cell.angle_alpha   90.00
_cell.angle_beta   90.00
_cell.angle_gamma   90.00
#
_symmetry.space_group_name_H-M   'P 1'
#
loop_
_entity.id
_entity.type
_entity.pdbx_description
1 polymer ?
#
loop_
_entity_poly.entity_id
_entity_poly.type
_entity_poly.pdbx_seq_one_letter_code
_entity_poly.pdbx_strand_id
1 'polypeptide(L)'
;MKQFLIFYLLIMVCPLTAQTLHENFGGGLLFEDETYEQLPRQSPEDGSKADLPVSVDLTPFCPEVRHQGYIFSCVGWAAGYGALSIQRAILNKCTDKQIITRNANSALFLYNQIKPEDCDNGSRISDALNFLNKNGDCLARQFDFDVNNCSALPDSSISSHAKRFAIDDYLTLFSAKEKSEAKIRRVKVALVKNKPVIIGMSLLRNFYELKNAQYWHPSLGNTAPAGGHALVVVGYDDYKGAFRLMNSWGKNWGDNGYIWVKYKDFGDFCKYGYVLYLFGHEANEETEAISTVNSSGKPLLQLSGRFRFRYLNGWLEQTGQPIFDTASVVSQGMVYQLQKKDWEQGQLFQLLAQTLRDEEYLYVFSIDVKRKVHFHWPRQHELNDKFEGMNESALILHNGEVIIPGASKALKIVESGTDRLVILYSKKKIETVGQLAERLCADPENLAHNLVKTLGKYAVPQTDIDYTRNQIGFSAASRADGYIVPIILEVSAK
;
A
#
# COMPACT_ATOMS: atom_id res chain seq x y z
N MET A 1 93.49 3.68 23.00
CA MET A 1 92.19 3.30 23.61
C MET A 1 91.18 4.38 23.29
N LYS A 2 90.22 4.11 22.40
CA LYS A 2 89.13 5.04 22.03
C LYS A 2 87.88 4.62 22.81
N GLN A 3 87.33 5.53 23.62
CA GLN A 3 86.05 5.31 24.30
C GLN A 3 84.90 5.64 23.34
N PHE A 4 84.01 4.67 23.12
CA PHE A 4 82.76 4.85 22.39
C PHE A 4 81.67 5.25 23.40
N LEU A 5 81.04 6.40 23.17
CA LEU A 5 79.84 6.84 23.88
C LEU A 5 78.62 6.28 23.12
N ILE A 6 77.90 5.34 23.73
CA ILE A 6 76.67 4.75 23.16
C ILE A 6 75.48 5.61 23.62
N PHE A 7 74.80 6.24 22.66
CA PHE A 7 73.54 6.94 22.88
C PHE A 7 72.39 5.91 22.88
N TYR A 8 71.68 5.78 23.99
CA TYR A 8 70.43 5.00 24.05
C TYR A 8 69.29 5.85 23.50
N LEU A 9 68.78 5.48 22.32
CA LEU A 9 67.54 6.01 21.75
C LEU A 9 66.35 5.31 22.44
N LEU A 10 65.65 6.01 23.33
CA LEU A 10 64.41 5.53 23.93
C LEU A 10 63.29 5.59 22.88
N ILE A 11 62.96 4.46 22.27
CA ILE A 11 61.76 4.32 21.42
C ILE A 11 60.56 4.19 22.35
N MET A 12 59.79 5.27 22.49
CA MET A 12 58.49 5.25 23.16
C MET A 12 57.51 4.51 22.25
N VAL A 13 57.31 3.20 22.51
CA VAL A 13 56.27 2.41 21.85
C VAL A 13 54.95 2.81 22.49
N CYS A 14 54.25 3.76 21.86
CA CYS A 14 52.86 4.08 22.19
C CYS A 14 51.99 2.93 21.66
N PRO A 15 51.29 2.15 22.50
CA PRO A 15 50.34 1.18 22.00
C PRO A 15 49.16 1.95 21.43
N LEU A 16 49.12 2.14 20.10
CA LEU A 16 47.87 2.40 19.40
C LEU A 16 47.01 1.14 19.54
N THR A 17 46.25 1.06 20.63
CA THR A 17 45.04 0.25 20.64
C THR A 17 44.09 0.92 19.65
N ALA A 18 44.07 0.41 18.42
CA ALA A 18 42.93 0.63 17.54
C ALA A 18 41.71 0.02 18.24
N GLN A 19 41.01 0.84 19.03
CA GLN A 19 39.65 0.52 19.42
C GLN A 19 38.87 0.46 18.11
N THR A 20 38.61 -0.76 17.63
CA THR A 20 37.53 -0.98 16.69
C THR A 20 36.28 -0.52 17.40
N LEU A 21 35.82 0.70 17.12
CA LEU A 21 34.49 1.13 17.49
C LEU A 21 33.54 0.11 16.86
N HIS A 22 32.98 -0.76 17.68
CA HIS A 22 31.91 -1.64 17.26
C HIS A 22 30.72 -0.72 17.00
N GLU A 23 30.41 -0.44 15.71
CA GLU A 23 29.21 0.30 15.36
C GLU A 23 28.02 -0.53 15.88
N ASN A 24 27.41 -0.05 16.97
CA ASN A 24 26.24 -0.69 17.55
C ASN A 24 25.03 -0.27 16.70
N PHE A 25 24.63 -1.13 15.78
CA PHE A 25 23.42 -0.94 15.01
C PHE A 25 22.19 -1.34 15.84
N GLY A 26 21.22 -0.44 15.98
CA GLY A 26 19.95 -0.70 16.65
C GLY A 26 18.89 -1.22 15.68
N GLY A 27 18.20 -2.30 16.07
CA GLY A 27 16.88 -2.65 15.51
C GLY A 27 15.79 -2.09 16.42
N GLY A 28 14.59 -1.86 15.90
CA GLY A 28 13.51 -1.22 16.66
C GLY A 28 12.11 -1.54 16.18
N LEU A 29 11.96 -2.59 15.36
CA LEU A 29 10.64 -3.01 14.92
C LEU A 29 9.99 -3.86 16.00
N LEU A 30 8.87 -3.38 16.52
CA LEU A 30 7.95 -4.17 17.32
C LEU A 30 7.09 -5.04 16.41
N PHE A 31 7.07 -6.35 16.65
CA PHE A 31 6.22 -7.27 15.91
C PHE A 31 4.74 -7.06 16.27
N GLU A 32 3.87 -7.19 15.26
CA GLU A 32 2.47 -6.80 15.29
C GLU A 32 1.58 -7.79 14.52
N ASP A 33 1.88 -9.10 14.58
CA ASP A 33 1.23 -10.15 13.78
C ASP A 33 -0.31 -10.06 13.79
N GLU A 34 -0.93 -9.86 14.96
CA GLU A 34 -2.40 -9.77 15.08
C GLU A 34 -2.95 -8.52 14.40
N THR A 35 -2.36 -7.35 14.67
CA THR A 35 -2.75 -6.09 14.04
C THR A 35 -2.54 -6.16 12.53
N TYR A 36 -1.41 -6.70 12.07
CA TYR A 36 -1.08 -6.84 10.66
C TYR A 36 -2.09 -7.68 9.88
N GLU A 37 -2.62 -8.75 10.47
CA GLU A 37 -3.66 -9.57 9.84
C GLU A 37 -5.01 -8.85 9.72
N GLN A 38 -5.27 -7.87 10.57
CA GLN A 38 -6.49 -7.04 10.56
C GLN A 38 -6.38 -5.79 9.68
N LEU A 39 -5.22 -5.53 9.05
CA LEU A 39 -5.04 -4.38 8.16
C LEU A 39 -5.50 -4.68 6.73
N PRO A 40 -6.02 -3.66 6.01
CA PRO A 40 -6.40 -3.81 4.61
C PRO A 40 -5.26 -4.38 3.76
N ARG A 41 -5.58 -5.42 3.00
CA ARG A 41 -4.62 -6.17 2.20
C ARG A 41 -4.86 -5.97 0.72
N GLN A 42 -3.80 -5.85 -0.05
CA GLN A 42 -3.89 -5.91 -1.50
C GLN A 42 -4.56 -7.23 -1.92
N SER A 43 -5.61 -7.15 -2.74
CA SER A 43 -6.29 -8.36 -3.22
C SER A 43 -5.29 -9.28 -3.95
N PRO A 44 -5.39 -10.61 -3.74
CA PRO A 44 -4.59 -11.57 -4.47
C PRO A 44 -4.81 -11.39 -5.96
N GLU A 45 -3.72 -11.28 -6.73
CA GLU A 45 -3.83 -11.38 -8.17
C GLU A 45 -4.36 -12.76 -8.54
N ASP A 46 -5.27 -12.81 -9.51
CA ASP A 46 -6.06 -13.98 -9.88
C ASP A 46 -5.29 -14.99 -10.76
N GLY A 47 -3.96 -14.97 -10.70
CA GLY A 47 -3.12 -15.92 -11.41
C GLY A 47 -2.94 -15.61 -12.89
N SER A 48 -3.27 -14.39 -13.35
CA SER A 48 -2.67 -13.91 -14.59
C SER A 48 -1.16 -14.08 -14.50
N LYS A 49 -0.56 -14.73 -15.50
CA LYS A 49 0.90 -14.79 -15.67
C LYS A 49 1.34 -13.35 -15.91
N ALA A 50 1.54 -12.60 -14.84
CA ALA A 50 2.02 -11.23 -14.92
C ALA A 50 3.36 -11.28 -15.64
N ASP A 51 3.44 -10.61 -16.79
CA ASP A 51 4.68 -10.40 -17.53
C ASP A 51 5.48 -9.35 -16.76
N LEU A 52 6.07 -9.79 -15.64
CA LEU A 52 6.89 -8.93 -14.80
C LEU A 52 8.25 -8.75 -15.49
N PRO A 53 8.79 -7.53 -15.59
CA PRO A 53 10.14 -7.32 -16.08
C PRO A 53 11.13 -8.14 -15.24
N VAL A 54 12.22 -8.59 -15.85
CA VAL A 54 13.26 -9.40 -15.18
C VAL A 54 13.96 -8.66 -14.03
N SER A 55 13.90 -7.33 -14.02
CA SER A 55 14.46 -6.50 -12.96
C SER A 55 13.73 -5.15 -12.87
N VAL A 56 13.66 -4.61 -11.65
CA VAL A 56 13.23 -3.23 -11.37
C VAL A 56 14.23 -2.61 -10.41
N ASP A 57 14.58 -1.34 -10.64
CA ASP A 57 15.49 -0.58 -9.78
C ASP A 57 14.93 0.82 -9.49
N LEU A 58 14.59 1.07 -8.22
CA LEU A 58 14.14 2.35 -7.70
C LEU A 58 15.25 3.12 -6.98
N THR A 59 16.49 2.59 -6.94
CA THR A 59 17.63 3.28 -6.30
C THR A 59 17.92 4.69 -6.83
N PRO A 60 17.65 5.04 -8.11
CA PRO A 60 17.76 6.42 -8.57
C PRO A 60 16.89 7.40 -7.78
N PHE A 61 15.72 6.96 -7.31
CA PHE A 61 14.75 7.77 -6.55
C PHE A 61 15.02 7.80 -5.03
N CYS A 62 15.98 7.02 -4.53
CA CYS A 62 16.29 7.01 -3.10
C CYS A 62 16.98 8.31 -2.66
N PRO A 63 16.71 8.84 -1.45
CA PRO A 63 17.59 9.82 -0.85
C PRO A 63 18.95 9.20 -0.52
N GLU A 64 19.95 10.01 -0.18
CA GLU A 64 21.21 9.49 0.34
C GLU A 64 20.98 8.62 1.57
N VAL A 65 21.69 7.49 1.68
CA VAL A 65 21.66 6.67 2.88
C VAL A 65 22.23 7.48 4.06
N ARG A 66 21.50 7.47 5.17
CA ARG A 66 21.91 8.03 6.46
C ARG A 66 21.97 6.96 7.54
N HIS A 67 22.47 7.35 8.70
CA HIS A 67 22.61 6.49 9.87
C HIS A 67 21.55 6.89 10.92
N GLN A 68 20.80 5.92 11.44
CA GLN A 68 19.71 6.14 12.39
C GLN A 68 20.14 6.55 13.78
N GLY A 69 21.44 6.45 14.06
CA GLY A 69 22.01 6.61 15.38
C GLY A 69 22.02 5.29 16.15
N TYR A 70 22.03 5.40 17.47
CA TYR A 70 22.09 4.28 18.41
C TYR A 70 20.72 3.95 19.03
N ILE A 71 19.68 4.68 18.64
CA ILE A 71 18.30 4.49 19.08
C ILE A 71 17.51 3.56 18.14
N PHE A 72 16.35 3.09 18.59
CA PHE A 72 15.59 2.04 17.93
C PHE A 72 14.56 2.60 16.95
N SER A 73 14.99 3.56 16.11
CA SER A 73 14.12 4.37 15.25
C SER A 73 13.89 3.82 13.83
N CYS A 74 14.30 2.59 13.54
CA CYS A 74 14.31 2.02 12.17
C CYS A 74 12.97 2.13 11.43
N VAL A 75 11.85 2.08 12.14
CA VAL A 75 10.50 2.25 11.56
C VAL A 75 10.30 3.66 10.99
N GLY A 76 10.71 4.70 11.72
CA GLY A 76 10.64 6.08 11.23
C GLY A 76 11.52 6.28 9.99
N TRP A 77 12.71 5.66 9.99
CA TRP A 77 13.61 5.67 8.84
C TRP A 77 13.06 4.93 7.63
N ALA A 78 12.43 3.77 7.82
CA ALA A 78 11.87 2.99 6.72
C ALA A 78 10.62 3.65 6.14
N ALA A 79 9.68 4.12 6.99
CA ALA A 79 8.41 4.67 6.55
C ALA A 79 8.52 6.13 6.07
N GLY A 80 9.12 7.02 6.88
CA GLY A 80 9.26 8.45 6.58
C GLY A 80 10.43 8.72 5.63
N TYR A 81 11.66 8.59 6.13
CA TYR A 81 12.85 8.94 5.34
C TYR A 81 13.01 8.10 4.07
N GLY A 82 12.76 6.79 4.14
CA GLY A 82 12.88 5.86 3.03
C GLY A 82 11.68 5.92 2.09
N ALA A 83 10.60 5.21 2.43
CA ALA A 83 9.50 4.94 1.51
C ALA A 83 8.74 6.20 1.09
N LEU A 84 8.40 7.11 2.02
CA LEU A 84 7.68 8.34 1.68
C LEU A 84 8.51 9.26 0.78
N SER A 85 9.80 9.47 1.09
CA SER A 85 10.70 10.25 0.22
C SER A 85 10.86 9.64 -1.16
N ILE A 86 11.05 8.30 -1.24
CA ILE A 86 11.18 7.59 -2.53
C ILE A 86 9.90 7.74 -3.33
N GLN A 87 8.73 7.54 -2.72
CA GLN A 87 7.44 7.66 -3.42
C GLN A 87 7.23 9.08 -3.95
N ARG A 88 7.58 10.12 -3.19
CA ARG A 88 7.51 11.52 -3.64
C ARG A 88 8.48 11.80 -4.78
N ALA A 89 9.71 11.29 -4.71
CA ALA A 89 10.68 11.41 -5.80
C ALA A 89 10.17 10.76 -7.09
N ILE A 90 9.56 9.58 -7.00
CA ILE A 90 8.92 8.88 -8.12
C ILE A 90 7.79 9.71 -8.73
N LEU A 91 6.90 10.28 -7.91
CA LEU A 91 5.79 11.12 -8.38
C LEU A 91 6.31 12.39 -9.10
N ASN A 92 7.35 13.01 -8.56
CA ASN A 92 8.01 14.17 -9.16
C ASN A 92 8.96 13.80 -10.31
N LYS A 93 9.10 12.52 -10.64
CA LYS A 93 10.06 12.01 -11.65
C LYS A 93 11.49 12.52 -11.41
N CYS A 94 11.84 12.75 -10.14
CA CYS A 94 13.11 13.34 -9.73
C CYS A 94 14.13 12.23 -9.44
N THR A 95 15.27 12.28 -10.11
CA THR A 95 16.41 11.35 -9.89
C THR A 95 17.68 12.07 -9.41
N ASP A 96 17.61 13.39 -9.21
CA ASP A 96 18.72 14.15 -8.64
C ASP A 96 18.86 13.85 -7.15
N LYS A 97 19.96 13.18 -6.79
CA LYS A 97 20.20 12.71 -5.42
C LYS A 97 20.24 13.84 -4.39
N GLN A 98 20.78 15.00 -4.75
CA GLN A 98 20.90 16.13 -3.83
C GLN A 98 19.54 16.77 -3.58
N ILE A 99 18.73 16.92 -4.63
CA ILE A 99 17.36 17.43 -4.53
C ILE A 99 16.49 16.48 -3.70
N ILE A 100 16.54 15.17 -4.00
CA ILE A 100 15.79 14.15 -3.24
C ILE A 100 16.20 14.20 -1.77
N THR A 101 17.49 14.23 -1.46
CA THR A 101 17.99 14.24 -0.07
C THR A 101 17.62 15.51 0.67
N ARG A 102 17.64 16.67 0.00
CA ARG A 102 17.21 17.95 0.58
C ARG A 102 15.71 17.96 0.91
N ASN A 103 14.92 17.25 0.11
CA ASN A 103 13.47 17.13 0.23
C ASN A 103 13.00 15.82 0.88
N ALA A 104 13.93 15.05 1.47
CA ALA A 104 13.60 13.83 2.16
C ALA A 104 12.75 14.12 3.42
N ASN A 105 11.78 13.25 3.67
CA ASN A 105 10.93 13.28 4.84
C ASN A 105 11.68 12.85 6.10
N SER A 106 11.18 13.26 7.26
CA SER A 106 11.86 13.10 8.55
C SER A 106 11.67 11.70 9.12
N ALA A 107 12.75 11.10 9.59
CA ALA A 107 12.65 9.86 10.35
C ALA A 107 12.19 10.12 11.80
N LEU A 108 12.69 11.19 12.42
CA LEU A 108 12.49 11.45 13.84
C LEU A 108 11.18 12.17 14.16
N PHE A 109 10.65 13.02 13.27
CA PHE A 109 9.32 13.60 13.43
C PHE A 109 8.24 12.51 13.42
N LEU A 110 8.49 11.43 12.70
CA LEU A 110 7.59 10.28 12.75
C LEU A 110 7.84 9.45 14.02
N TYR A 111 9.09 9.04 14.26
CA TYR A 111 9.42 8.15 15.36
C TYR A 111 9.09 8.73 16.74
N ASN A 112 9.40 10.00 16.98
CA ASN A 112 9.26 10.62 18.30
C ASN A 112 7.79 10.69 18.75
N GLN A 113 6.85 10.59 17.80
CA GLN A 113 5.41 10.74 17.99
C GLN A 113 4.69 9.39 18.12
N ILE A 114 5.31 8.30 17.68
CA ILE A 114 4.72 6.95 17.69
C ILE A 114 5.43 5.98 18.65
N LYS A 115 6.61 6.32 19.16
CA LYS A 115 7.31 5.49 20.15
C LYS A 115 6.44 5.34 21.42
N PRO A 116 6.46 4.17 22.09
CA PRO A 116 5.62 3.93 23.26
C PRO A 116 6.12 4.66 24.51
N GLU A 117 7.43 4.64 24.77
CA GLU A 117 8.04 5.22 25.97
C GLU A 117 9.34 5.95 25.63
N ASP A 118 10.47 5.25 25.74
CA ASP A 118 11.80 5.79 25.49
C ASP A 118 12.35 5.43 24.09
N CYS A 119 13.60 5.81 23.83
CA CYS A 119 14.25 5.64 22.53
C CYS A 119 14.68 4.18 22.22
N ASP A 120 14.58 3.28 23.20
CA ASP A 120 15.09 1.91 23.15
C ASP A 120 13.96 0.88 23.04
N ASN A 121 12.71 1.33 22.93
CA ASN A 121 11.54 0.46 22.81
C ASN A 121 11.06 0.23 21.37
N GLY A 122 11.57 1.01 20.40
CA GLY A 122 11.14 0.86 19.01
C GLY A 122 9.71 1.33 18.74
N SER A 123 9.11 0.87 17.63
CA SER A 123 7.71 1.12 17.26
C SER A 123 7.18 0.12 16.22
N ARG A 124 5.89 0.22 15.87
CA ARG A 124 5.24 -0.63 14.85
C ARG A 124 5.14 0.11 13.51
N ILE A 125 5.17 -0.63 12.40
CA ILE A 125 5.06 -0.02 11.07
C ILE A 125 3.64 0.51 10.84
N SER A 126 2.61 -0.20 11.35
CA SER A 126 1.23 0.30 11.25
C SER A 126 1.01 1.62 11.99
N ASP A 127 1.58 1.81 13.17
CA ASP A 127 1.49 3.07 13.92
C ASP A 127 2.10 4.23 13.12
N ALA A 128 3.24 3.98 12.46
CA ALA A 128 3.89 4.94 11.60
C ALA A 128 3.02 5.31 10.39
N LEU A 129 2.46 4.32 9.69
CA LEU A 129 1.61 4.55 8.53
C LEU A 129 0.27 5.22 8.90
N ASN A 130 -0.33 4.86 10.03
CA ASN A 130 -1.50 5.54 10.58
C ASN A 130 -1.21 7.00 10.92
N PHE A 131 -0.05 7.27 11.52
CA PHE A 131 0.37 8.64 11.80
C PHE A 131 0.59 9.45 10.53
N LEU A 132 1.29 8.89 9.53
CA LEU A 132 1.49 9.53 8.23
C LEU A 132 0.15 9.81 7.53
N ASN A 133 -0.82 8.92 7.63
CA ASN A 133 -2.14 9.11 7.01
C ASN A 133 -2.92 10.26 7.68
N LYS A 134 -2.85 10.37 9.02
CA LYS A 134 -3.60 11.36 9.79
C LYS A 134 -2.93 12.74 9.84
N ASN A 135 -1.61 12.76 9.96
CA ASN A 135 -0.85 13.96 10.31
C ASN A 135 0.18 14.34 9.24
N GLY A 136 0.59 13.40 8.39
CA GLY A 136 1.73 13.54 7.49
C GLY A 136 3.05 13.61 8.22
N ASP A 137 4.03 14.24 7.57
CA ASP A 137 5.41 14.31 8.01
C ASP A 137 6.02 15.66 7.64
N CYS A 138 7.15 16.05 8.24
CA CYS A 138 7.93 17.18 7.79
C CYS A 138 9.17 16.74 6.99
N LEU A 139 9.99 17.69 6.55
CA LEU A 139 11.27 17.36 5.92
C LEU A 139 12.34 17.09 6.98
N ALA A 140 13.23 16.14 6.73
CA ALA A 140 14.33 15.79 7.64
C ALA A 140 15.17 17.01 8.05
N ARG A 141 15.41 17.96 7.13
CA ARG A 141 16.14 19.20 7.42
C ARG A 141 15.48 20.14 8.44
N GLN A 142 14.23 19.89 8.79
CA GLN A 142 13.46 20.68 9.76
C GLN A 142 13.44 20.03 11.15
N PHE A 143 13.85 18.76 11.30
CA PHE A 143 13.65 18.03 12.55
C PHE A 143 14.79 17.03 12.90
N ASP A 144 15.42 16.39 11.92
CA ASP A 144 16.43 15.33 12.13
C ASP A 144 17.84 15.91 12.43
N PHE A 145 17.94 16.86 13.37
CA PHE A 145 19.21 17.51 13.72
C PHE A 145 20.11 16.62 14.59
N ASP A 146 19.52 15.87 15.52
CA ASP A 146 20.20 14.88 16.35
C ASP A 146 19.47 13.55 16.24
N VAL A 147 20.08 12.61 15.50
CA VAL A 147 19.51 11.29 15.22
C VAL A 147 19.29 10.43 16.47
N ASN A 148 19.89 10.79 17.61
CA ASN A 148 19.71 10.07 18.89
C ASN A 148 18.67 10.74 19.82
N ASN A 149 18.09 11.87 19.43
CA ASN A 149 17.12 12.58 20.25
C ASN A 149 15.69 12.16 19.90
N CYS A 150 15.15 11.19 20.64
CA CYS A 150 13.76 10.78 20.46
C CYS A 150 12.74 11.56 21.32
N SER A 151 13.20 12.52 22.13
CA SER A 151 12.35 13.31 23.05
C SER A 151 11.93 14.67 22.47
N ALA A 152 12.54 15.09 21.36
CA ALA A 152 12.18 16.33 20.68
C ALA A 152 10.70 16.32 20.26
N LEU A 153 10.01 17.42 20.51
CA LEU A 153 8.63 17.66 20.07
C LEU A 153 8.62 18.69 18.93
N PRO A 154 7.79 18.50 17.90
CA PRO A 154 7.65 19.50 16.85
C PRO A 154 6.96 20.75 17.38
N ASP A 155 7.41 21.90 16.90
CA ASP A 155 6.66 23.13 17.11
C ASP A 155 5.33 23.12 16.31
N SER A 156 4.48 24.10 16.59
CA SER A 156 3.17 24.22 15.94
C SER A 156 3.27 24.48 14.44
N SER A 157 4.33 25.13 13.97
CA SER A 157 4.54 25.42 12.55
C SER A 157 4.87 24.14 11.79
N ILE A 158 5.84 23.36 12.26
CA ILE A 158 6.23 22.07 11.68
C ILE A 158 5.02 21.14 11.64
N SER A 159 4.30 21.02 12.77
CA SER A 159 3.11 20.17 12.87
C SER A 159 2.00 20.59 11.91
N SER A 160 1.78 21.89 11.72
CA SER A 160 0.76 22.40 10.79
C SER A 160 1.11 22.13 9.31
N HIS A 161 2.40 22.19 8.97
CA HIS A 161 2.88 21.95 7.62
C HIS A 161 3.02 20.46 7.29
N ALA A 162 3.14 19.59 8.30
CA ALA A 162 3.34 18.16 8.10
C ALA A 162 2.22 17.50 7.29
N LYS A 163 0.99 18.00 7.43
CA LYS A 163 -0.19 17.51 6.69
C LYS A 163 -0.05 17.59 5.17
N ARG A 164 0.84 18.44 4.65
CA ARG A 164 1.14 18.51 3.20
C ARG A 164 1.76 17.22 2.67
N PHE A 165 2.47 16.48 3.52
CA PHE A 165 3.08 15.20 3.17
C PHE A 165 2.32 14.01 3.78
N ALA A 166 1.02 14.17 4.04
CA ALA A 166 0.17 13.06 4.45
C ALA A 166 -0.03 12.05 3.32
N ILE A 167 0.05 10.76 3.67
CA ILE A 167 -0.31 9.68 2.76
C ILE A 167 -1.83 9.54 2.70
N ASP A 168 -2.38 9.19 1.55
CA ASP A 168 -3.83 9.02 1.39
C ASP A 168 -4.31 7.67 1.90
N ASP A 169 -3.50 6.63 1.73
CA ASP A 169 -3.79 5.28 2.24
C ASP A 169 -2.50 4.45 2.33
N TYR A 170 -2.60 3.25 2.89
CA TYR A 170 -1.55 2.23 2.86
C TYR A 170 -2.17 0.83 2.89
N LEU A 171 -1.46 -0.15 2.32
CA LEU A 171 -1.91 -1.54 2.28
C LEU A 171 -0.83 -2.50 2.74
N THR A 172 -1.25 -3.62 3.31
CA THR A 172 -0.40 -4.81 3.45
C THR A 172 -0.37 -5.59 2.14
N LEU A 173 0.78 -6.16 1.80
CA LEU A 173 0.93 -6.94 0.57
C LEU A 173 0.50 -8.40 0.76
N PHE A 174 0.75 -8.99 1.93
CA PHE A 174 0.55 -10.42 2.19
C PHE A 174 0.23 -10.69 3.66
N SER A 175 -0.31 -11.86 3.98
CA SER A 175 -0.43 -12.33 5.38
C SER A 175 0.95 -12.63 5.97
N ALA A 176 1.13 -12.48 7.28
CA ALA A 176 2.36 -12.87 7.98
C ALA A 176 2.71 -14.35 7.77
N LYS A 177 1.67 -15.19 7.60
CA LYS A 177 1.75 -16.64 7.35
C LYS A 177 1.71 -17.01 5.86
N GLU A 178 1.81 -16.02 4.97
CA GLU A 178 1.77 -16.25 3.53
C GLU A 178 2.97 -17.09 3.04
N LYS A 179 2.74 -17.89 2.00
CA LYS A 179 3.82 -18.66 1.36
C LYS A 179 4.88 -17.74 0.75
N SER A 180 6.14 -18.15 0.83
CA SER A 180 7.29 -17.39 0.35
C SER A 180 7.14 -16.93 -1.09
N GLU A 181 6.70 -17.81 -1.99
CA GLU A 181 6.53 -17.50 -3.42
C GLU A 181 5.50 -16.39 -3.64
N ALA A 182 4.41 -16.39 -2.87
CA ALA A 182 3.39 -15.36 -2.93
C ALA A 182 3.88 -14.04 -2.35
N LYS A 183 4.67 -14.05 -1.25
CA LYS A 183 5.34 -12.83 -0.74
C LYS A 183 6.24 -12.20 -1.80
N ILE A 184 7.13 -12.99 -2.39
CA ILE A 184 8.07 -12.54 -3.43
C ILE A 184 7.31 -11.95 -4.61
N ARG A 185 6.31 -12.68 -5.14
CA ARG A 185 5.53 -12.23 -6.29
C ARG A 185 4.82 -10.90 -6.02
N ARG A 186 4.19 -10.73 -4.85
CA ARG A 186 3.47 -9.49 -4.50
C ARG A 186 4.40 -8.29 -4.29
N VAL A 187 5.58 -8.50 -3.72
CA VAL A 187 6.60 -7.43 -3.62
C VAL A 187 7.09 -7.01 -5.01
N LYS A 188 7.36 -7.96 -5.92
CA LYS A 188 7.73 -7.62 -7.31
C LYS A 188 6.65 -6.81 -8.01
N VAL A 189 5.38 -7.21 -7.90
CA VAL A 189 4.24 -6.47 -8.47
C VAL A 189 4.21 -5.04 -7.96
N ALA A 190 4.40 -4.82 -6.65
CA ALA A 190 4.44 -3.48 -6.07
C ALA A 190 5.58 -2.64 -6.67
N LEU A 191 6.78 -3.22 -6.80
CA LEU A 191 7.94 -2.54 -7.38
C LEU A 191 7.75 -2.19 -8.85
N VAL A 192 7.14 -3.07 -9.66
CA VAL A 192 6.79 -2.81 -11.07
C VAL A 192 5.84 -1.61 -11.19
N LYS A 193 5.00 -1.39 -10.18
CA LYS A 193 4.12 -0.22 -10.08
C LYS A 193 4.79 1.00 -9.45
N ASN A 194 6.12 1.02 -9.39
CA ASN A 194 6.93 2.06 -8.77
C ASN A 194 6.52 2.37 -7.32
N LYS A 195 6.18 1.33 -6.55
CA LYS A 195 5.90 1.43 -5.11
C LYS A 195 7.06 0.81 -4.33
N PRO A 196 7.86 1.61 -3.59
CA PRO A 196 8.81 1.05 -2.63
C PRO A 196 8.05 0.31 -1.53
N VAL A 197 8.59 -0.80 -1.05
CA VAL A 197 7.91 -1.66 -0.06
C VAL A 197 8.60 -1.54 1.29
N ILE A 198 7.89 -1.03 2.29
CA ILE A 198 8.34 -1.04 3.68
C ILE A 198 8.21 -2.47 4.18
N ILE A 199 9.29 -3.05 4.69
CA ILE A 199 9.29 -4.42 5.17
C ILE A 199 9.70 -4.50 6.64
N GLY A 200 9.13 -5.49 7.32
CA GLY A 200 9.57 -5.90 8.64
C GLY A 200 10.22 -7.27 8.59
N MET A 201 11.49 -7.36 8.99
CA MET A 201 12.26 -8.61 8.98
C MET A 201 12.60 -9.06 10.39
N SER A 202 12.55 -10.38 10.62
CA SER A 202 13.11 -11.02 11.80
C SER A 202 14.55 -11.40 11.50
N LEU A 203 15.53 -10.71 12.07
CA LEU A 203 16.93 -10.83 11.66
C LEU A 203 17.77 -11.65 12.65
N LEU A 204 18.91 -12.12 12.13
CA LEU A 204 19.97 -12.77 12.89
C LEU A 204 21.12 -11.79 13.13
N ARG A 205 21.97 -12.07 14.13
CA ARG A 205 23.07 -11.17 14.55
C ARG A 205 24.07 -10.89 13.43
N ASN A 206 24.33 -11.86 12.55
CA ASN A 206 25.22 -11.71 11.40
C ASN A 206 24.80 -10.59 10.45
N PHE A 207 23.52 -10.20 10.40
CA PHE A 207 23.05 -9.09 9.57
C PHE A 207 23.59 -7.75 10.06
N TYR A 208 23.71 -7.58 11.38
CA TYR A 208 24.24 -6.38 12.02
C TYR A 208 25.75 -6.26 11.80
N GLU A 209 26.44 -7.39 11.58
CA GLU A 209 27.89 -7.46 11.46
C GLU A 209 28.39 -7.26 10.00
N LEU A 210 27.48 -7.08 9.02
CA LEU A 210 27.84 -6.96 7.61
C LEU A 210 28.68 -5.71 7.32
N LYS A 211 29.88 -5.92 6.76
CA LYS A 211 30.79 -4.88 6.30
C LYS A 211 31.16 -5.12 4.84
N ASN A 212 30.96 -4.14 3.96
CA ASN A 212 31.27 -4.23 2.53
C ASN A 212 30.66 -5.49 1.85
N ALA A 213 29.46 -5.89 2.28
CA ALA A 213 28.80 -7.11 1.81
C ALA A 213 27.71 -6.77 0.79
N GLN A 214 27.77 -7.39 -0.40
CA GLN A 214 26.74 -7.23 -1.42
C GLN A 214 25.49 -8.07 -1.15
N TYR A 215 25.65 -9.24 -0.53
CA TYR A 215 24.57 -10.16 -0.20
C TYR A 215 24.56 -10.49 1.29
N TRP A 216 23.36 -10.68 1.83
CA TRP A 216 23.22 -11.32 3.14
C TRP A 216 23.18 -12.84 2.97
N HIS A 217 23.96 -13.53 3.80
CA HIS A 217 23.99 -14.99 3.88
C HIS A 217 23.62 -15.41 5.31
N PRO A 218 22.35 -15.71 5.60
CA PRO A 218 21.86 -15.92 6.96
C PRO A 218 22.53 -17.12 7.66
N SER A 219 23.13 -18.06 6.92
CA SER A 219 23.82 -19.23 7.45
C SER A 219 25.28 -19.00 7.85
N LEU A 220 25.85 -17.82 7.59
CA LEU A 220 27.27 -17.53 7.86
C LEU A 220 27.42 -16.61 9.08
N GLY A 221 28.43 -16.85 9.91
CA GLY A 221 28.72 -16.02 11.08
C GLY A 221 27.77 -16.26 12.25
N ASN A 222 27.45 -15.20 12.99
CA ASN A 222 26.60 -15.29 14.18
C ASN A 222 25.10 -15.42 13.82
N THR A 223 24.57 -16.63 13.84
CA THR A 223 23.17 -16.92 13.47
C THR A 223 22.19 -16.81 14.64
N ALA A 224 22.57 -16.19 15.76
CA ALA A 224 21.66 -15.99 16.88
C ALA A 224 20.54 -15.00 16.50
N PRO A 225 19.30 -15.19 16.97
CA PRO A 225 18.23 -14.20 16.78
C PRO A 225 18.62 -12.81 17.31
N ALA A 226 18.33 -11.77 16.54
CA ALA A 226 18.69 -10.38 16.86
C ALA A 226 17.49 -9.44 17.07
N GLY A 227 16.31 -9.83 16.61
CA GLY A 227 15.08 -9.05 16.76
C GLY A 227 14.50 -8.56 15.43
N GLY A 228 13.55 -7.63 15.53
CA GLY A 228 12.89 -7.02 14.37
C GLY A 228 13.66 -5.82 13.82
N HIS A 229 13.73 -5.69 12.49
CA HIS A 229 14.23 -4.49 11.82
C HIS A 229 13.33 -4.10 10.65
N ALA A 230 13.19 -2.79 10.43
CA ALA A 230 12.41 -2.25 9.32
C ALA A 230 13.35 -1.70 8.23
N LEU A 231 13.10 -2.08 6.98
CA LEU A 231 13.87 -1.64 5.81
C LEU A 231 12.92 -1.31 4.66
N VAL A 232 13.47 -0.84 3.54
CA VAL A 232 12.69 -0.58 2.32
C VAL A 232 13.23 -1.41 1.16
N VAL A 233 12.38 -2.20 0.52
CA VAL A 233 12.70 -2.85 -0.76
C VAL A 233 12.57 -1.81 -1.88
N VAL A 234 13.65 -1.64 -2.63
CA VAL A 234 13.78 -0.62 -3.68
C VAL A 234 14.11 -1.24 -5.05
N GLY A 235 14.01 -2.56 -5.19
CA GLY A 235 14.22 -3.21 -6.47
C GLY A 235 14.31 -4.72 -6.35
N TYR A 236 14.36 -5.38 -7.51
CA TYR A 236 14.63 -6.81 -7.64
C TYR A 236 15.36 -7.09 -8.94
N ASP A 237 16.04 -8.24 -8.99
CA ASP A 237 16.72 -8.72 -10.18
C ASP A 237 16.65 -10.26 -10.20
N ASP A 238 15.99 -10.80 -11.22
CA ASP A 238 15.77 -12.24 -11.37
C ASP A 238 17.01 -13.00 -11.82
N TYR A 239 17.98 -12.35 -12.46
CA TYR A 239 19.28 -12.95 -12.69
C TYR A 239 20.05 -13.11 -11.37
N LYS A 240 19.82 -12.23 -10.39
CA LYS A 240 20.35 -12.37 -9.03
C LYS A 240 19.48 -13.26 -8.15
N GLY A 241 18.20 -13.43 -8.48
CA GLY A 241 17.23 -14.10 -7.62
C GLY A 241 17.08 -13.41 -6.27
N ALA A 242 17.09 -12.06 -6.24
CA ALA A 242 17.19 -11.28 -5.02
C ALA A 242 16.43 -9.95 -5.07
N PHE A 243 16.02 -9.47 -3.90
CA PHE A 243 15.54 -8.11 -3.67
C PHE A 243 16.68 -7.19 -3.23
N ARG A 244 16.61 -5.92 -3.65
CA ARG A 244 17.51 -4.85 -3.21
C ARG A 244 16.84 -4.07 -2.09
N LEU A 245 17.47 -4.03 -0.93
CA LEU A 245 16.96 -3.35 0.26
C LEU A 245 17.82 -2.13 0.58
N MET A 246 17.19 -1.00 0.91
CA MET A 246 17.80 0.19 1.50
C MET A 246 17.71 0.10 3.03
N ASN A 247 18.84 0.37 3.70
CA ASN A 247 18.93 0.37 5.15
C ASN A 247 19.17 1.78 5.71
N SER A 248 19.14 1.92 7.03
CA SER A 248 19.32 3.16 7.80
C SER A 248 20.56 3.11 8.70
N TRP A 249 21.59 2.37 8.31
CA TRP A 249 22.82 2.17 9.08
C TRP A 249 24.05 2.81 8.42
N GLY A 250 23.83 3.84 7.60
CA GLY A 250 24.90 4.57 6.94
C GLY A 250 25.54 3.82 5.76
N LYS A 251 26.38 4.54 5.02
CA LYS A 251 27.00 4.04 3.77
C LYS A 251 28.08 2.97 4.01
N ASN A 252 28.64 2.87 5.22
CA ASN A 252 29.68 1.89 5.53
C ASN A 252 29.11 0.49 5.81
N TRP A 253 27.80 0.38 6.04
CA TRP A 253 27.14 -0.89 6.25
C TRP A 253 26.74 -1.53 4.91
N GLY A 254 26.92 -2.85 4.80
CA GLY A 254 26.53 -3.62 3.61
C GLY A 254 27.24 -3.13 2.35
N ASP A 255 26.48 -2.89 1.29
CA ASP A 255 26.92 -2.34 0.01
C ASP A 255 26.41 -0.91 -0.13
N ASN A 256 27.19 0.04 0.39
CA ASN A 256 26.88 1.47 0.39
C ASN A 256 25.55 1.81 1.08
N GLY A 257 25.20 1.09 2.14
CA GLY A 257 23.94 1.25 2.87
C GLY A 257 22.78 0.43 2.34
N TYR A 258 23.03 -0.45 1.38
CA TYR A 258 22.05 -1.35 0.81
C TYR A 258 22.52 -2.80 0.92
N ILE A 259 21.63 -3.74 0.61
CA ILE A 259 21.96 -5.16 0.58
C ILE A 259 21.10 -5.91 -0.44
N TRP A 260 21.63 -6.96 -1.05
CA TRP A 260 20.84 -7.95 -1.78
C TRP A 260 20.43 -9.09 -0.86
N VAL A 261 19.12 -9.40 -0.81
CA VAL A 261 18.58 -10.53 -0.07
C VAL A 261 17.96 -11.51 -1.06
N LYS A 262 18.45 -12.76 -1.09
CA LYS A 262 17.93 -13.78 -2.00
C LYS A 262 16.45 -14.01 -1.71
N TYR A 263 15.67 -14.32 -2.75
CA TYR A 263 14.22 -14.52 -2.62
C TYR A 263 13.84 -15.55 -1.56
N LYS A 264 14.62 -16.64 -1.46
CA LYS A 264 14.42 -17.64 -0.41
C LYS A 264 14.57 -17.02 0.99
N ASP A 265 15.67 -16.33 1.24
CA ASP A 265 15.94 -15.70 2.54
C ASP A 265 14.91 -14.59 2.83
N PHE A 266 14.49 -13.84 1.82
CA PHE A 266 13.40 -12.89 1.97
C PHE A 266 12.10 -13.58 2.41
N GLY A 267 11.72 -14.70 1.78
CA GLY A 267 10.54 -15.46 2.16
C GLY A 267 10.59 -15.98 3.60
N ASP A 268 11.77 -16.44 4.03
CA ASP A 268 11.99 -17.03 5.36
C ASP A 268 12.02 -15.97 6.48
N PHE A 269 12.63 -14.79 6.22
CA PHE A 269 12.89 -13.78 7.24
C PHE A 269 11.98 -12.55 7.19
N CYS A 270 11.27 -12.29 6.08
CA CYS A 270 10.33 -11.18 5.97
C CYS A 270 8.96 -11.54 6.57
N LYS A 271 8.55 -10.81 7.63
CA LYS A 271 7.26 -10.97 8.30
C LYS A 271 6.19 -10.06 7.72
N TYR A 272 6.53 -8.80 7.44
CA TYR A 272 5.56 -7.78 7.00
C TYR A 272 6.00 -7.10 5.71
N GLY A 273 5.04 -6.69 4.88
CA GLY A 273 5.26 -5.88 3.69
C GLY A 273 4.13 -4.89 3.51
N TYR A 274 4.46 -3.61 3.47
CA TYR A 274 3.52 -2.50 3.32
C TYR A 274 3.88 -1.61 2.13
N VAL A 275 2.86 -1.02 1.53
CA VAL A 275 2.99 0.04 0.52
C VAL A 275 2.11 1.21 0.90
N LEU A 276 2.61 2.43 0.69
CA LEU A 276 1.88 3.67 0.93
C LEU A 276 1.39 4.29 -0.39
N TYR A 277 0.39 5.17 -0.30
CA TYR A 277 -0.21 5.84 -1.44
C TYR A 277 -0.33 7.35 -1.21
N LEU A 278 -0.19 8.10 -2.30
CA LEU A 278 -0.21 9.57 -2.35
C LEU A 278 -1.11 10.00 -3.53
N PHE A 279 -2.41 9.82 -3.39
CA PHE A 279 -3.41 10.10 -4.41
C PHE A 279 -3.48 11.60 -4.70
N GLY A 280 -3.40 11.98 -5.99
CA GLY A 280 -3.66 13.36 -6.40
C GLY A 280 -2.62 14.39 -5.94
N HIS A 281 -1.48 13.96 -5.41
CA HIS A 281 -0.28 14.82 -5.30
C HIS A 281 0.27 15.02 -6.72
N GLU A 282 -0.05 16.14 -7.35
CA GLU A 282 0.51 16.50 -8.67
C GLU A 282 2.04 16.70 -8.57
N ALA A 283 2.74 16.43 -9.67
CA ALA A 283 4.20 16.45 -9.80
C ALA A 283 4.86 17.85 -9.68
N ASN A 284 4.21 18.82 -9.04
CA ASN A 284 4.57 20.25 -9.03
C ASN A 284 4.78 20.83 -7.62
N GLU A 285 5.26 20.05 -6.64
CA GLU A 285 5.76 20.63 -5.38
C GLU A 285 7.29 20.80 -5.39
N GLU A 286 7.82 21.20 -6.55
CA GLU A 286 9.23 21.44 -6.73
C GLU A 286 9.59 22.92 -6.45
N THR A 287 10.79 23.10 -5.90
CA THR A 287 11.71 24.20 -6.23
C THR A 287 11.22 25.65 -6.09
N GLU A 288 11.70 26.31 -5.02
CA GLU A 288 11.93 27.75 -4.87
C GLU A 288 10.77 28.76 -5.14
N ALA A 289 10.56 29.61 -4.13
CA ALA A 289 9.82 30.88 -4.16
C ALA A 289 8.32 30.83 -4.50
N ILE A 290 7.52 31.10 -3.46
CA ILE A 290 6.09 31.41 -3.52
C ILE A 290 5.86 32.56 -4.54
N SER A 291 5.42 32.22 -5.75
CA SER A 291 4.57 33.10 -6.53
C SER A 291 3.12 32.71 -6.26
N THR A 292 2.42 33.60 -5.57
CA THR A 292 0.99 33.56 -5.29
C THR A 292 0.18 33.59 -6.59
N VAL A 293 -0.04 32.43 -7.21
CA VAL A 293 -1.15 32.25 -8.15
C VAL A 293 -2.25 31.48 -7.42
N ASN A 294 -3.19 32.23 -6.86
CA ASN A 294 -4.43 31.71 -6.32
C ASN A 294 -5.24 31.06 -7.46
N SER A 295 -5.10 29.76 -7.69
CA SER A 295 -6.14 28.99 -8.38
C SER A 295 -7.28 28.78 -7.37
N SER A 296 -8.14 29.79 -7.23
CA SER A 296 -9.25 29.86 -6.26
C SER A 296 -10.40 28.88 -6.53
N GLY A 297 -10.23 27.92 -7.44
CA GLY A 297 -11.23 26.92 -7.79
C GLY A 297 -10.95 25.58 -7.11
N LYS A 298 -11.96 24.99 -6.48
CA LYS A 298 -11.86 23.63 -5.96
C LYS A 298 -11.44 22.64 -7.07
N PRO A 299 -10.50 21.71 -6.81
CA PRO A 299 -10.03 20.75 -7.81
C PRO A 299 -11.19 20.00 -8.48
N LEU A 300 -11.08 19.77 -9.80
CA LEU A 300 -12.08 19.01 -10.53
C LEU A 300 -11.94 17.52 -10.19
N LEU A 301 -12.96 16.95 -9.55
CA LEU A 301 -13.07 15.50 -9.40
C LEU A 301 -13.42 14.88 -10.75
N GLN A 302 -12.69 13.84 -11.12
CA GLN A 302 -13.02 13.01 -12.27
C GLN A 302 -13.04 11.54 -11.85
N LEU A 303 -14.13 10.86 -12.17
CA LEU A 303 -14.34 9.43 -11.89
C LEU A 303 -14.90 8.76 -13.14
N SER A 304 -14.50 7.51 -13.39
CA SER A 304 -15.06 6.72 -14.47
C SER A 304 -14.90 5.24 -14.20
N GLY A 305 -15.97 4.47 -14.37
CA GLY A 305 -15.96 3.02 -14.16
C GLY A 305 -16.73 2.30 -15.25
N ARG A 306 -16.26 1.11 -15.62
CA ARG A 306 -16.95 0.21 -16.55
C ARG A 306 -17.13 -1.15 -15.91
N PHE A 307 -18.30 -1.72 -16.09
CA PHE A 307 -18.66 -3.01 -15.52
C PHE A 307 -19.28 -3.91 -16.59
N ARG A 308 -19.08 -5.22 -16.45
CA ARG A 308 -19.73 -6.23 -17.28
C ARG A 308 -20.34 -7.30 -16.39
N PHE A 309 -21.60 -7.60 -16.62
CA PHE A 309 -22.24 -8.77 -16.05
C PHE A 309 -22.05 -9.92 -17.03
N ARG A 310 -21.31 -10.96 -16.62
CA ARG A 310 -21.16 -12.17 -17.42
C ARG A 310 -21.74 -13.39 -16.72
N TYR A 311 -22.35 -14.29 -17.46
CA TYR A 311 -23.01 -15.47 -16.94
C TYR A 311 -22.46 -16.73 -17.59
N LEU A 312 -22.40 -17.82 -16.83
CA LEU A 312 -21.91 -19.10 -17.33
C LEU A 312 -22.89 -19.61 -18.42
N ASN A 313 -22.37 -19.84 -19.62
CA ASN A 313 -23.12 -20.35 -20.77
C ASN A 313 -22.58 -21.71 -21.28
N GLY A 314 -21.86 -22.44 -20.43
CA GLY A 314 -21.38 -23.79 -20.71
C GLY A 314 -19.90 -23.98 -20.42
N TRP A 315 -19.33 -25.02 -21.01
CA TRP A 315 -17.94 -25.44 -20.78
C TRP A 315 -17.30 -25.82 -22.11
N LEU A 316 -16.03 -25.47 -22.31
CA LEU A 316 -15.24 -25.92 -23.44
C LEU A 316 -14.99 -27.43 -23.28
N GLU A 317 -15.50 -28.24 -24.22
CA GLU A 317 -15.42 -29.70 -24.15
C GLU A 317 -13.98 -30.24 -24.03
N GLN A 318 -13.02 -29.56 -24.66
CA GLN A 318 -11.62 -30.00 -24.75
C GLN A 318 -10.80 -29.69 -23.50
N THR A 319 -11.09 -28.58 -22.82
CA THR A 319 -10.28 -28.06 -21.70
C THR A 319 -11.03 -28.06 -20.38
N GLY A 320 -12.35 -28.27 -20.39
CA GLY A 320 -13.22 -28.12 -19.23
C GLY A 320 -13.30 -26.68 -18.69
N GLN A 321 -12.86 -25.68 -19.46
CA GLN A 321 -12.89 -24.29 -19.03
C GLN A 321 -14.30 -23.69 -19.19
N PRO A 322 -14.77 -22.88 -18.22
CA PRO A 322 -16.09 -22.26 -18.28
C PRO A 322 -16.18 -21.23 -19.40
N ILE A 323 -17.28 -21.25 -20.15
CA ILE A 323 -17.62 -20.25 -21.16
C ILE A 323 -18.56 -19.24 -20.53
N PHE A 324 -18.21 -17.96 -20.60
CA PHE A 324 -19.04 -16.88 -20.09
C PHE A 324 -19.50 -15.94 -21.20
N ASP A 325 -20.80 -15.69 -21.25
CA ASP A 325 -21.39 -14.67 -22.12
C ASP A 325 -21.63 -13.38 -21.35
N THR A 326 -21.53 -12.23 -22.03
CA THR A 326 -21.83 -10.93 -21.43
C THR A 326 -23.31 -10.58 -21.64
N ALA A 327 -24.01 -10.28 -20.55
CA ALA A 327 -25.41 -9.88 -20.63
C ALA A 327 -25.54 -8.43 -21.12
N SER A 328 -26.48 -8.19 -22.03
CA SER A 328 -26.85 -6.84 -22.46
C SER A 328 -27.72 -6.15 -21.40
N VAL A 329 -27.56 -4.83 -21.26
CA VAL A 329 -28.26 -4.01 -20.26
C VAL A 329 -28.97 -2.81 -20.90
N VAL A 330 -29.97 -2.30 -20.19
CA VAL A 330 -30.56 -0.98 -20.42
C VAL A 330 -30.44 -0.15 -19.14
N SER A 331 -30.16 1.14 -19.27
CA SER A 331 -30.04 2.07 -18.14
C SER A 331 -31.25 3.00 -18.03
N GLN A 332 -31.64 3.32 -16.80
CA GLN A 332 -32.42 4.50 -16.45
C GLN A 332 -31.67 5.28 -15.36
N GLY A 333 -30.83 6.23 -15.78
CA GLY A 333 -29.90 6.91 -14.88
C GLY A 333 -28.94 5.91 -14.24
N MET A 334 -28.88 5.89 -12.91
CA MET A 334 -28.01 4.98 -12.15
C MET A 334 -28.48 3.52 -12.08
N VAL A 335 -29.72 3.24 -12.51
CA VAL A 335 -30.32 1.90 -12.44
C VAL A 335 -30.17 1.19 -13.77
N TYR A 336 -29.57 0.01 -13.74
CA TYR A 336 -29.38 -0.87 -14.89
C TYR A 336 -30.23 -2.11 -14.74
N GLN A 337 -30.81 -2.56 -15.84
CA GLN A 337 -31.56 -3.81 -15.91
C GLN A 337 -31.00 -4.70 -17.00
N LEU A 338 -30.93 -6.01 -16.71
CA LEU A 338 -30.57 -7.01 -17.70
C LEU A 338 -31.71 -7.13 -18.73
N GLN A 339 -31.35 -7.16 -20.02
CA GLN A 339 -32.31 -7.36 -21.11
C GLN A 339 -32.83 -8.80 -21.14
N LYS A 340 -31.97 -9.78 -20.87
CA LYS A 340 -32.37 -11.18 -20.64
C LYS A 340 -33.32 -11.24 -19.44
N LYS A 341 -34.46 -11.93 -19.56
CA LYS A 341 -35.54 -12.01 -18.53
C LYS A 341 -35.83 -13.43 -18.01
N ASP A 342 -35.22 -14.44 -18.61
CA ASP A 342 -35.37 -15.86 -18.30
C ASP A 342 -34.20 -16.35 -17.43
N TRP A 343 -33.84 -15.60 -16.40
CA TRP A 343 -32.82 -16.03 -15.44
C TRP A 343 -33.38 -17.11 -14.51
N GLU A 344 -32.65 -18.21 -14.40
CA GLU A 344 -33.04 -19.36 -13.57
C GLU A 344 -32.34 -19.33 -12.21
N GLN A 345 -32.99 -19.93 -11.22
CA GLN A 345 -32.33 -20.23 -9.95
C GLN A 345 -31.12 -21.15 -10.20
N GLY A 346 -30.01 -20.86 -9.53
CA GLY A 346 -28.75 -21.58 -9.70
C GLY A 346 -27.84 -21.02 -10.79
N GLN A 347 -28.31 -20.11 -11.64
CA GLN A 347 -27.49 -19.51 -12.67
C GLN A 347 -26.26 -18.81 -12.05
N LEU A 348 -25.09 -19.18 -12.56
CA LEU A 348 -23.81 -18.62 -12.15
C LEU A 348 -23.45 -17.38 -12.97
N PHE A 349 -22.94 -16.37 -12.29
CA PHE A 349 -22.50 -15.12 -12.90
C PHE A 349 -21.31 -14.49 -12.18
N GLN A 350 -20.64 -13.57 -12.87
CA GLN A 350 -19.55 -12.75 -12.36
C GLN A 350 -19.76 -11.30 -12.76
N LEU A 351 -19.39 -10.38 -11.87
CA LEU A 351 -19.30 -8.96 -12.18
C LEU A 351 -17.83 -8.63 -12.43
N LEU A 352 -17.56 -8.05 -13.59
CA LEU A 352 -16.23 -7.63 -14.01
C LEU A 352 -16.18 -6.13 -13.84
N ALA A 353 -15.32 -5.63 -12.96
CA ALA A 353 -15.08 -4.21 -12.80
C ALA A 353 -13.77 -3.82 -13.48
N GLN A 354 -13.86 -2.99 -14.51
CA GLN A 354 -12.72 -2.35 -15.14
C GLN A 354 -12.61 -0.95 -14.58
N THR A 355 -11.60 -0.75 -13.74
CA THR A 355 -11.26 0.58 -13.26
C THR A 355 -10.45 1.28 -14.34
N LEU A 356 -10.91 2.48 -14.74
CA LEU A 356 -10.28 3.24 -15.82
C LEU A 356 -9.14 4.13 -15.30
N ARG A 357 -9.02 4.26 -13.98
CA ARG A 357 -7.99 5.04 -13.29
C ARG A 357 -7.52 4.27 -12.07
N ASP A 358 -6.29 4.55 -11.66
CA ASP A 358 -5.73 4.00 -10.44
C ASP A 358 -6.27 4.76 -9.23
N GLU A 359 -6.12 4.16 -8.04
CA GLU A 359 -6.27 4.90 -6.79
C GLU A 359 -7.72 5.34 -6.53
N GLU A 360 -8.63 4.40 -6.73
CA GLU A 360 -10.07 4.53 -6.54
C GLU A 360 -10.61 3.31 -5.76
N TYR A 361 -11.69 3.52 -5.03
CA TYR A 361 -12.30 2.51 -4.17
C TYR A 361 -13.56 1.94 -4.81
N LEU A 362 -13.68 0.62 -4.76
CA LEU A 362 -14.84 -0.11 -5.23
C LEU A 362 -15.50 -0.82 -4.05
N TYR A 363 -16.82 -0.74 -3.98
CA TYR A 363 -17.62 -1.55 -3.06
C TYR A 363 -18.76 -2.19 -3.85
N VAL A 364 -18.95 -3.49 -3.68
CA VAL A 364 -20.02 -4.24 -4.34
C VAL A 364 -20.72 -5.11 -3.31
N PHE A 365 -22.02 -4.90 -3.15
CA PHE A 365 -22.89 -5.72 -2.30
C PHE A 365 -24.23 -5.92 -3.00
N SER A 366 -24.99 -6.93 -2.61
CA SER A 366 -26.35 -7.11 -3.10
C SER A 366 -27.37 -7.06 -1.96
N ILE A 367 -28.59 -6.65 -2.31
CA ILE A 367 -29.75 -6.71 -1.43
C ILE A 367 -30.70 -7.74 -2.04
N ASP A 368 -30.82 -8.89 -1.37
CA ASP A 368 -31.66 -9.97 -1.85
C ASP A 368 -33.16 -9.71 -1.64
N VAL A 369 -33.99 -10.61 -2.18
CA VAL A 369 -35.46 -10.53 -2.08
C VAL A 369 -35.97 -10.63 -0.63
N LYS A 370 -35.17 -11.20 0.28
CA LYS A 370 -35.42 -11.29 1.73
C LYS A 370 -34.88 -10.08 2.50
N ARG A 371 -34.39 -9.05 1.80
CA ARG A 371 -33.85 -7.80 2.36
C ARG A 371 -32.59 -8.01 3.19
N LYS A 372 -31.77 -9.00 2.83
CA LYS A 372 -30.44 -9.20 3.44
C LYS A 372 -29.36 -8.61 2.54
N VAL A 373 -28.40 -7.95 3.18
CA VAL A 373 -27.18 -7.46 2.53
C VAL A 373 -26.21 -8.63 2.39
N HIS A 374 -25.60 -8.76 1.21
CA HIS A 374 -24.49 -9.68 0.97
C HIS A 374 -23.34 -8.89 0.33
N PHE A 375 -22.25 -8.69 1.06
CA PHE A 375 -21.05 -8.08 0.47
C PHE A 375 -20.32 -9.07 -0.42
N HIS A 376 -19.90 -8.57 -1.58
CA HIS A 376 -19.14 -9.30 -2.60
C HIS A 376 -17.75 -8.71 -2.82
N TRP A 377 -17.58 -7.41 -2.54
CA TRP A 377 -16.31 -6.69 -2.59
C TRP A 377 -16.31 -5.45 -1.68
N PRO A 378 -15.21 -5.16 -0.95
CA PRO A 378 -14.03 -6.01 -0.78
C PRO A 378 -14.35 -7.29 0.02
N ARG A 379 -13.48 -8.30 -0.08
CA ARG A 379 -13.63 -9.56 0.66
C ARG A 379 -13.03 -9.40 2.05
N GLN A 380 -13.87 -8.95 2.98
CA GLN A 380 -13.53 -8.70 4.37
C GLN A 380 -14.48 -9.48 5.29
N HIS A 381 -13.93 -10.17 6.29
CA HIS A 381 -14.71 -10.90 7.28
C HIS A 381 -15.74 -9.98 7.97
N GLU A 382 -15.35 -8.76 8.33
CA GLU A 382 -16.22 -7.77 8.98
C GLU A 382 -17.46 -7.38 8.14
N LEU A 383 -17.37 -7.50 6.81
CA LEU A 383 -18.48 -7.19 5.90
C LEU A 383 -19.31 -8.44 5.56
N ASN A 384 -18.73 -9.63 5.68
CA ASN A 384 -19.39 -10.90 5.39
C ASN A 384 -18.60 -12.08 5.98
N ASP A 385 -19.22 -12.83 6.88
CA ASP A 385 -18.60 -13.96 7.59
C ASP A 385 -17.99 -15.01 6.64
N LYS A 386 -18.49 -15.13 5.40
CA LYS A 386 -17.95 -16.04 4.37
C LYS A 386 -16.51 -15.72 3.94
N PHE A 387 -16.01 -14.55 4.33
CA PHE A 387 -14.65 -14.09 4.07
C PHE A 387 -13.75 -14.22 5.30
N GLU A 388 -14.04 -15.15 6.22
CA GLU A 388 -13.17 -15.47 7.36
C GLU A 388 -11.70 -15.61 6.92
N GLY A 389 -10.79 -14.93 7.64
CA GLY A 389 -9.36 -14.87 7.34
C GLY A 389 -8.98 -13.98 6.15
N MET A 390 -9.95 -13.32 5.50
CA MET A 390 -9.71 -12.35 4.42
C MET A 390 -9.98 -10.94 4.91
N ASN A 391 -9.13 -10.01 4.47
CA ASN A 391 -9.28 -8.60 4.77
C ASN A 391 -8.79 -7.74 3.60
N GLU A 392 -9.38 -7.96 2.43
CA GLU A 392 -8.98 -7.26 1.22
C GLU A 392 -9.35 -5.79 1.28
N SER A 393 -8.56 -4.94 0.61
CA SER A 393 -8.89 -3.53 0.47
C SER A 393 -9.93 -3.28 -0.61
N ALA A 394 -10.78 -2.28 -0.39
CA ALA A 394 -11.63 -1.72 -1.42
C ALA A 394 -10.84 -0.92 -2.47
N LEU A 395 -9.60 -0.52 -2.15
CA LEU A 395 -8.72 0.21 -3.06
C LEU A 395 -8.33 -0.70 -4.23
N ILE A 396 -8.69 -0.29 -5.44
CA ILE A 396 -8.30 -0.98 -6.66
C ILE A 396 -7.01 -0.38 -7.19
N LEU A 397 -6.05 -1.26 -7.49
CA LEU A 397 -4.75 -0.92 -8.07
C LEU A 397 -4.71 -1.37 -9.52
N HIS A 398 -4.04 -0.61 -10.38
CA HIS A 398 -3.91 -0.84 -11.83
C HIS A 398 -3.61 -2.27 -12.28
N ASN A 399 -3.78 -2.51 -13.58
CA ASN A 399 -3.41 -3.69 -14.38
C ASN A 399 -4.41 -4.84 -14.39
N GLY A 400 -5.71 -4.56 -14.31
CA GLY A 400 -6.67 -5.61 -14.64
C GLY A 400 -8.13 -5.29 -14.47
N GLU A 401 -8.91 -6.28 -14.85
CA GLU A 401 -10.32 -6.38 -14.54
C GLU A 401 -10.47 -7.10 -13.20
N VAL A 402 -11.13 -6.46 -12.23
CA VAL A 402 -11.47 -7.11 -10.96
C VAL A 402 -12.67 -8.00 -11.23
N ILE A 403 -12.45 -9.32 -11.19
CA ILE A 403 -13.52 -10.31 -11.32
C ILE A 403 -14.10 -10.56 -9.93
N ILE A 404 -15.38 -10.25 -9.74
CA ILE A 404 -16.10 -10.40 -8.48
C ILE A 404 -17.02 -11.63 -8.60
N PRO A 405 -16.90 -12.62 -7.68
CA PRO A 405 -16.16 -12.57 -6.42
C PRO A 405 -14.71 -13.11 -6.50
N GLY A 406 -14.26 -13.48 -7.71
CA GLY A 406 -12.89 -13.90 -8.03
C GLY A 406 -12.86 -14.64 -9.38
N ALA A 407 -11.70 -14.77 -10.02
CA ALA A 407 -11.60 -15.43 -11.32
C ALA A 407 -12.09 -16.90 -11.32
N SER A 408 -11.82 -17.63 -10.23
CA SER A 408 -12.23 -19.03 -10.04
C SER A 408 -13.52 -19.21 -9.24
N LYS A 409 -14.26 -18.12 -8.96
CA LYS A 409 -15.49 -18.13 -8.17
C LYS A 409 -16.62 -17.45 -8.94
N ALA A 410 -17.87 -17.80 -8.65
CA ALA A 410 -19.03 -17.13 -9.24
C ALA A 410 -20.06 -16.81 -8.17
N LEU A 411 -20.82 -15.74 -8.39
CA LEU A 411 -22.07 -15.48 -7.69
C LEU A 411 -23.16 -16.38 -8.29
N LYS A 412 -24.21 -16.63 -7.50
CA LYS A 412 -25.30 -17.52 -7.86
C LYS A 412 -26.63 -16.84 -7.57
N ILE A 413 -27.57 -16.92 -8.50
CA ILE A 413 -28.96 -16.54 -8.27
C ILE A 413 -29.60 -17.60 -7.38
N VAL A 414 -30.06 -17.24 -6.18
CA VAL A 414 -30.55 -18.22 -5.19
C VAL A 414 -32.08 -18.27 -5.10
N GLU A 415 -32.75 -17.14 -5.32
CA GLU A 415 -34.19 -17.02 -5.10
C GLU A 415 -34.86 -16.33 -6.29
N SER A 416 -36.11 -16.70 -6.58
CA SER A 416 -36.95 -15.99 -7.56
C SER A 416 -37.29 -14.59 -7.06
N GLY A 417 -37.35 -13.63 -7.99
CA GLY A 417 -37.53 -12.22 -7.70
C GLY A 417 -36.34 -11.38 -8.17
N THR A 418 -36.22 -10.15 -7.68
CA THR A 418 -35.18 -9.22 -8.13
C THR A 418 -34.11 -9.02 -7.06
N ASP A 419 -32.91 -9.51 -7.33
CA ASP A 419 -31.70 -9.18 -6.57
C ASP A 419 -31.15 -7.83 -7.08
N ARG A 420 -30.72 -6.97 -6.16
CA ARG A 420 -30.21 -5.64 -6.50
C ARG A 420 -28.75 -5.55 -6.11
N LEU A 421 -27.87 -5.62 -7.10
CA LEU A 421 -26.44 -5.39 -6.92
C LEU A 421 -26.19 -3.88 -6.87
N VAL A 422 -25.66 -3.40 -5.74
CA VAL A 422 -25.23 -2.02 -5.54
C VAL A 422 -23.72 -1.95 -5.72
N ILE A 423 -23.30 -1.03 -6.59
CA ILE A 423 -21.90 -0.73 -6.87
C ILE A 423 -21.66 0.71 -6.43
N LEU A 424 -20.76 0.90 -5.47
CA LEU A 424 -20.29 2.22 -5.06
C LEU A 424 -18.86 2.41 -5.56
N TYR A 425 -18.68 3.38 -6.44
CA TYR A 425 -17.39 3.76 -6.96
C TYR A 425 -16.97 5.08 -6.35
N SER A 426 -15.81 5.14 -5.71
CA SER A 426 -15.48 6.25 -4.82
C SER A 426 -14.05 6.74 -4.96
N LYS A 427 -13.84 8.06 -4.90
CA LYS A 427 -12.49 8.62 -4.85
C LYS A 427 -11.84 8.49 -3.47
N LYS A 428 -12.64 8.35 -2.42
CA LYS A 428 -12.18 8.22 -1.03
C LYS A 428 -12.72 6.96 -0.40
N LYS A 429 -12.00 6.42 0.59
CA LYS A 429 -12.46 5.28 1.37
C LYS A 429 -13.79 5.60 2.05
N ILE A 430 -14.72 4.63 2.03
CA ILE A 430 -16.01 4.68 2.73
C ILE A 430 -15.89 3.84 3.99
N GLU A 431 -15.54 4.48 5.12
CA GLU A 431 -15.34 3.79 6.40
C GLU A 431 -16.63 3.14 6.95
N THR A 432 -17.80 3.67 6.59
CA THR A 432 -19.10 3.23 7.12
C THR A 432 -19.93 2.45 6.10
N VAL A 433 -19.29 1.72 5.17
CA VAL A 433 -20.01 1.05 4.08
C VAL A 433 -20.99 -0.03 4.59
N GLY A 434 -20.63 -0.77 5.64
CA GLY A 434 -21.51 -1.75 6.28
C GLY A 434 -22.80 -1.10 6.82
N GLN A 435 -22.65 -0.04 7.61
CA GLN A 435 -23.78 0.73 8.15
C GLN A 435 -24.63 1.37 7.05
N LEU A 436 -24.02 1.81 5.95
CA LEU A 436 -24.73 2.34 4.79
C LEU A 436 -25.58 1.24 4.13
N ALA A 437 -25.03 0.05 3.93
CA ALA A 437 -25.76 -1.07 3.33
C ALA A 437 -26.93 -1.53 4.19
N GLU A 438 -26.75 -1.62 5.51
CA GLU A 438 -27.82 -1.97 6.46
C GLU A 438 -28.98 -0.95 6.43
N ARG A 439 -28.66 0.35 6.37
CA ARG A 439 -29.68 1.42 6.27
C ARG A 439 -30.49 1.31 4.98
N LEU A 440 -29.88 0.91 3.86
CA LEU A 440 -30.57 0.73 2.59
C LEU A 440 -31.58 -0.42 2.60
N CYS A 441 -31.34 -1.45 3.40
CA CYS A 441 -32.30 -2.56 3.56
C CYS A 441 -33.57 -2.16 4.32
N ALA A 442 -33.52 -1.12 5.16
CA ALA A 442 -34.65 -0.73 6.02
C ALA A 442 -35.80 -0.06 5.26
N ASP A 443 -35.53 0.57 4.11
CA ASP A 443 -36.53 1.26 3.28
C ASP A 443 -36.32 0.93 1.79
N PRO A 444 -36.98 -0.11 1.25
CA PRO A 444 -36.72 -0.61 -0.10
C PRO A 444 -37.56 0.07 -1.19
N GLU A 445 -38.52 0.93 -0.84
CA GLU A 445 -39.30 1.66 -1.84
C GLU A 445 -38.38 2.71 -2.49
N ASN A 446 -38.15 2.56 -3.79
CA ASN A 446 -37.25 3.42 -4.55
C ASN A 446 -35.79 3.40 -4.04
N LEU A 447 -35.16 2.22 -4.08
CA LEU A 447 -33.76 2.01 -3.66
C LEU A 447 -32.79 3.06 -4.22
N ALA A 448 -32.96 3.47 -5.49
CA ALA A 448 -32.12 4.50 -6.10
C ALA A 448 -32.24 5.85 -5.38
N HIS A 449 -33.46 6.29 -5.06
CA HIS A 449 -33.69 7.50 -4.27
C HIS A 449 -33.09 7.38 -2.86
N ASN A 450 -33.31 6.26 -2.18
CA ASN A 450 -32.82 6.04 -0.82
C ASN A 450 -31.29 5.94 -0.77
N LEU A 451 -30.66 5.39 -1.81
CA LEU A 451 -29.21 5.36 -1.96
C LEU A 451 -28.63 6.78 -2.06
N VAL A 452 -29.16 7.61 -2.95
CA VAL A 452 -28.70 9.00 -3.09
C VAL A 452 -28.96 9.79 -1.82
N LYS A 453 -30.13 9.62 -1.19
CA LYS A 453 -30.48 10.28 0.08
C LYS A 453 -29.55 9.88 1.22
N THR A 454 -29.23 8.59 1.33
CA THR A 454 -28.33 8.05 2.37
C THR A 454 -26.89 8.53 2.17
N LEU A 455 -26.43 8.57 0.92
CA LEU A 455 -25.11 9.12 0.58
C LEU A 455 -25.04 10.63 0.82
N GLY A 456 -26.15 11.37 0.61
CA GLY A 456 -26.24 12.80 0.87
C GLY A 456 -25.12 13.58 0.18
N LYS A 457 -24.38 14.39 0.95
CA LYS A 457 -23.26 15.22 0.46
C LYS A 457 -22.09 14.42 -0.13
N TYR A 458 -22.02 13.11 0.12
CA TYR A 458 -20.96 12.26 -0.38
C TYR A 458 -21.24 11.73 -1.79
N ALA A 459 -22.50 11.73 -2.24
CA ALA A 459 -22.84 11.40 -3.62
C ALA A 459 -22.41 12.52 -4.57
N VAL A 460 -21.76 12.16 -5.68
CA VAL A 460 -21.58 13.08 -6.80
C VAL A 460 -22.97 13.51 -7.31
N PRO A 461 -23.23 14.81 -7.56
CA PRO A 461 -24.52 15.26 -8.08
C PRO A 461 -24.89 14.51 -9.35
N GLN A 462 -26.14 14.05 -9.47
CA GLN A 462 -26.57 13.27 -10.63
C GLN A 462 -26.46 14.03 -11.96
N THR A 463 -26.52 15.37 -11.92
CA THR A 463 -26.30 16.24 -13.08
C THR A 463 -24.88 16.21 -13.62
N ASP A 464 -23.92 15.76 -12.79
CA ASP A 464 -22.50 15.73 -13.11
C ASP A 464 -22.04 14.32 -13.53
N ILE A 465 -22.97 13.36 -13.63
CA ILE A 465 -22.71 11.97 -13.97
C ILE A 465 -23.41 11.63 -15.28
N ASP A 466 -22.62 11.17 -16.25
CA ASP A 466 -23.12 10.56 -17.47
C ASP A 466 -23.08 9.03 -17.35
N TYR A 467 -24.25 8.41 -17.22
CA TYR A 467 -24.42 6.96 -17.14
C TYR A 467 -24.52 6.36 -18.56
N THR A 468 -23.69 5.34 -18.83
CA THR A 468 -23.63 4.71 -20.16
C THR A 468 -24.89 3.89 -20.44
N ARG A 469 -25.53 4.08 -21.61
CA ARG A 469 -26.86 3.48 -21.85
C ARG A 469 -26.89 1.96 -22.07
N ASN A 470 -25.90 1.44 -22.79
CA ASN A 470 -25.89 0.05 -23.30
C ASN A 470 -24.82 -0.83 -22.63
N GLN A 471 -24.14 -0.29 -21.63
CA GLN A 471 -23.12 -0.98 -20.83
C GLN A 471 -23.18 -0.41 -19.42
N ILE A 472 -22.98 -1.25 -18.40
CA ILE A 472 -22.92 -0.77 -17.02
C ILE A 472 -21.67 0.10 -16.88
N GLY A 473 -21.85 1.39 -16.66
CA GLY A 473 -20.71 2.29 -16.51
C GLY A 473 -21.09 3.75 -16.40
N PHE A 474 -20.09 4.58 -16.13
CA PHE A 474 -20.30 6.01 -15.99
C PHE A 474 -19.02 6.80 -16.27
N SER A 475 -19.21 8.08 -16.56
CA SER A 475 -18.18 9.10 -16.42
C SER A 475 -18.73 10.27 -15.62
N ALA A 476 -17.94 10.81 -14.70
CA ALA A 476 -18.35 11.93 -13.87
C ALA A 476 -17.23 12.97 -13.79
N ALA A 477 -17.62 14.23 -13.88
CA ALA A 477 -16.72 15.37 -13.71
C ALA A 477 -17.44 16.42 -12.84
N SER A 478 -16.97 16.61 -11.61
CA SER A 478 -17.69 17.44 -10.63
C SER A 478 -16.73 18.33 -9.83
N ARG A 479 -17.20 19.53 -9.48
CA ARG A 479 -16.56 20.40 -8.47
C ARG A 479 -17.29 20.33 -7.12
N ALA A 480 -18.38 19.57 -7.02
CA ALA A 480 -19.12 19.38 -5.77
C ALA A 480 -18.33 18.54 -4.76
N ASP A 481 -18.76 18.52 -3.49
CA ASP A 481 -18.08 17.77 -2.41
C ASP A 481 -18.23 16.26 -2.52
N GLY A 482 -19.24 15.81 -3.27
CA GLY A 482 -19.49 14.41 -3.53
C GLY A 482 -18.31 13.72 -4.21
N TYR A 483 -18.01 12.51 -3.76
CA TYR A 483 -16.91 11.69 -4.25
C TYR A 483 -17.30 10.23 -4.53
N ILE A 484 -18.58 9.90 -4.41
CA ILE A 484 -19.15 8.57 -4.62
C ILE A 484 -20.11 8.61 -5.81
N VAL A 485 -19.90 7.75 -6.79
CA VAL A 485 -20.85 7.47 -7.86
C VAL A 485 -21.52 6.12 -7.61
N PRO A 486 -22.83 6.09 -7.32
CA PRO A 486 -23.58 4.86 -7.13
C PRO A 486 -24.13 4.32 -8.45
N ILE A 487 -24.17 3.01 -8.58
CA ILE A 487 -24.86 2.24 -9.63
C ILE A 487 -25.68 1.13 -8.97
N ILE A 488 -26.87 0.86 -9.50
CA ILE A 488 -27.70 -0.29 -9.13
C ILE A 488 -27.88 -1.17 -10.37
N LEU A 489 -27.63 -2.47 -10.25
CA LEU A 489 -27.97 -3.46 -11.26
C LEU A 489 -29.07 -4.38 -10.72
N GLU A 490 -30.21 -4.42 -11.41
CA GLU A 490 -31.31 -5.31 -11.09
C GLU A 490 -31.21 -6.62 -11.87
N VAL A 491 -31.14 -7.73 -11.13
CA VAL A 491 -31.08 -9.10 -11.64
C VAL A 491 -32.37 -9.81 -11.27
N SER A 492 -33.31 -9.86 -12.21
CA SER A 492 -34.62 -10.50 -12.00
C SER A 492 -34.62 -11.95 -12.48
N ALA A 493 -34.86 -12.88 -11.56
CA ALA A 493 -35.04 -14.30 -11.83
C ALA A 493 -36.49 -14.73 -11.67
N LYS A 494 -36.91 -15.69 -12.49
CA LYS A 494 -38.28 -16.22 -12.49
C LYS A 494 -38.52 -17.20 -11.36
#